data_AF-A0A257LT89-F1
#
_entry.id   AF-A0A257LT89-F1
#
_cell.length_a   1.000
_cell.length_b   1.000
_cell.length_c   1.000
_cell.angle_alpha   90.00
_cell.angle_beta   90.00
_cell.angle_gamma   90.00
#
_symmetry.space_group_name_H-M   'P 1'
#
loop_
_entity.id
_entity.type
_entity.pdbx_description
1 polymer ?
#
loop_
_entity_poly.entity_id
_entity_poly.type
_entity_poly.pdbx_seq_one_letter_code
_entity_poly.pdbx_strand_id
1 'polypeptide(L)'
;MAAIPHINDLYKKHKEAGLVVIGQNLGEDAATVSKFVKGMAGKMTYNVAVDDKTDGGWMGKHWLTAAGQSGIPCAFVVSKKGKIAYIGHPMSMKESLLESLLAEPSTKAESGPQAPAPNAAPSATAIELATRAQTEISAGKLDAAEATIAQLHESLSANFGYIGGLLELDLLLAKKQNDDALELSKLLCEDYAKNPTVLVAISGHL
;
A
#
# COMPACT_ATOMS: atom_id res chain seq x y z
N MET A 1 -19.36 3.24 -2.39
CA MET A 1 -19.95 2.08 -1.67
C MET A 1 -19.92 0.76 -2.47
N ALA A 2 -18.90 0.50 -3.30
CA ALA A 2 -18.80 -0.72 -4.11
C ALA A 2 -17.77 -1.76 -3.61
N ALA A 3 -16.87 -1.38 -2.68
CA ALA A 3 -15.77 -2.24 -2.24
C ALA A 3 -16.23 -3.45 -1.42
N ILE A 4 -17.21 -3.29 -0.51
CA ILE A 4 -17.60 -4.39 0.39
C ILE A 4 -18.19 -5.60 -0.37
N PRO A 5 -19.16 -5.44 -1.30
CA PRO A 5 -19.63 -6.56 -2.11
C PRO A 5 -18.52 -7.20 -2.95
N HIS A 6 -17.66 -6.39 -3.59
CA HIS A 6 -16.55 -6.90 -4.39
C HIS A 6 -15.58 -7.77 -3.56
N ILE A 7 -15.17 -7.30 -2.38
CA ILE A 7 -14.32 -8.07 -1.47
C ILE A 7 -15.02 -9.34 -0.96
N ASN A 8 -16.34 -9.29 -0.75
CA ASN A 8 -17.11 -10.46 -0.36
C ASN A 8 -17.16 -11.53 -1.46
N ASP A 9 -17.22 -11.12 -2.73
CA ASP A 9 -17.18 -12.03 -3.86
C ASP A 9 -15.80 -12.69 -4.00
N LEU A 10 -14.72 -11.92 -3.86
CA LEU A 10 -13.34 -12.46 -3.81
C LEU A 10 -13.17 -13.45 -2.66
N TYR A 11 -13.67 -13.11 -1.47
CA TYR A 11 -13.65 -14.01 -0.31
C TYR A 11 -14.40 -15.32 -0.61
N LYS A 12 -15.63 -15.25 -1.13
CA LYS A 12 -16.42 -16.44 -1.44
C LYS A 12 -15.74 -17.33 -2.47
N LYS A 13 -15.11 -16.75 -3.49
CA LYS A 13 -14.43 -17.47 -4.56
C LYS A 13 -13.16 -18.17 -4.08
N HIS A 14 -12.37 -17.54 -3.21
CA HIS A 14 -11.02 -18.01 -2.88
C HIS A 14 -10.83 -18.53 -1.45
N LYS A 15 -11.85 -18.49 -0.58
CA LYS A 15 -11.75 -18.97 0.81
C LYS A 15 -11.32 -20.45 0.91
N GLU A 16 -11.78 -21.29 -0.03
CA GLU A 16 -11.43 -22.72 -0.06
C GLU A 16 -9.99 -22.94 -0.54
N ALA A 17 -9.46 -22.01 -1.33
CA ALA A 17 -8.05 -21.97 -1.72
C ALA A 17 -7.14 -21.39 -0.61
N GLY A 18 -7.71 -20.96 0.52
CA GLY A 18 -6.99 -20.45 1.68
C GLY A 18 -6.98 -18.93 1.82
N LEU A 19 -7.77 -18.18 1.03
CA LEU A 19 -7.90 -16.74 1.24
C LEU A 19 -8.64 -16.44 2.55
N VAL A 20 -8.02 -15.64 3.41
CA VAL A 20 -8.64 -15.07 4.61
C VAL A 20 -8.86 -13.59 4.38
N VAL A 21 -10.07 -13.12 4.67
CA VAL A 21 -10.41 -11.69 4.61
C VAL A 21 -10.87 -11.22 5.98
N ILE A 22 -10.33 -10.09 6.42
CA ILE A 22 -10.72 -9.39 7.66
C ILE A 22 -11.10 -7.96 7.30
N GLY A 23 -12.37 -7.60 7.51
CA GLY A 23 -12.81 -6.21 7.48
C GLY A 23 -12.35 -5.52 8.75
N GLN A 24 -11.44 -4.56 8.66
CA GLN A 24 -10.95 -3.84 9.82
C GLN A 24 -11.70 -2.53 9.99
N ASN A 25 -12.47 -2.43 11.07
CA ASN A 25 -13.13 -1.20 11.48
C ASN A 25 -12.20 -0.36 12.36
N LEU A 26 -12.14 0.96 12.14
CA LEU A 26 -11.18 1.85 12.81
C LEU A 26 -11.81 2.89 13.75
N GLY A 27 -13.11 3.17 13.66
CA GLY A 27 -13.73 4.26 14.45
C GLY A 27 -14.95 3.84 15.29
N GLU A 28 -15.71 2.88 14.79
CA GLU A 28 -16.98 2.43 15.36
C GLU A 28 -16.79 1.36 16.44
N ASP A 29 -17.72 1.26 17.39
CA ASP A 29 -17.65 0.26 18.47
C ASP A 29 -18.25 -1.06 18.00
N ALA A 30 -17.96 -2.14 18.74
CA ALA A 30 -18.43 -3.47 18.38
C ALA A 30 -19.97 -3.56 18.23
N ALA A 31 -20.75 -2.80 19.00
CA ALA A 31 -22.20 -2.83 18.86
C ALA A 31 -22.66 -2.14 17.57
N THR A 32 -22.07 -0.99 17.24
CA THR A 32 -22.31 -0.28 15.97
C THR A 32 -21.91 -1.13 14.77
N VAL A 33 -20.72 -1.73 14.80
CA VAL A 33 -20.22 -2.62 13.73
C VAL A 33 -21.11 -3.86 13.60
N SER A 34 -21.52 -4.48 14.70
CA SER A 34 -22.41 -5.64 14.68
C SER A 34 -23.76 -5.33 14.02
N LYS A 35 -24.35 -4.16 14.32
CA LYS A 35 -25.58 -3.69 13.66
C LYS A 35 -25.38 -3.48 12.17
N PHE A 36 -24.27 -2.85 11.77
CA PHE A 36 -23.93 -2.65 10.36
C PHE A 36 -23.79 -3.98 9.60
N VAL A 37 -23.01 -4.93 10.13
CA VAL A 37 -22.81 -6.25 9.52
C VAL A 37 -24.12 -7.01 9.38
N LYS A 38 -25.00 -6.98 10.40
CA LYS A 38 -26.35 -7.56 10.31
C LYS A 38 -27.18 -6.91 9.20
N GLY A 39 -27.10 -5.59 9.06
CA GLY A 39 -27.77 -4.83 8.00
C GLY A 39 -27.27 -5.16 6.59
N MET A 40 -26.02 -5.65 6.44
CA MET A 40 -25.45 -6.02 5.14
C MET A 40 -25.99 -7.35 4.58
N ALA A 41 -26.85 -8.07 5.30
CA ALA A 41 -27.70 -9.15 4.79
C ALA A 41 -26.99 -10.14 3.81
N GLY A 42 -25.81 -10.66 4.19
CA GLY A 42 -25.05 -11.64 3.39
C GLY A 42 -24.16 -11.06 2.28
N LYS A 43 -24.12 -9.74 2.13
CA LYS A 43 -23.16 -9.01 1.28
C LYS A 43 -21.79 -8.82 1.94
N MET A 44 -21.67 -9.20 3.20
CA MET A 44 -20.44 -9.17 3.99
C MET A 44 -20.42 -10.41 4.88
N THR A 45 -19.71 -11.45 4.44
CA THR A 45 -19.68 -12.78 5.08
C THR A 45 -18.31 -13.19 5.62
N TYR A 46 -17.29 -12.36 5.35
CA TYR A 46 -15.98 -12.49 5.95
C TYR A 46 -15.94 -11.90 7.36
N ASN A 47 -14.89 -12.24 8.11
CA ASN A 47 -14.74 -11.81 9.50
C ASN A 47 -14.54 -10.29 9.57
N VAL A 48 -15.08 -9.66 10.61
CA VAL A 48 -14.93 -8.22 10.86
C VAL A 48 -14.30 -8.03 12.22
N ALA A 49 -13.21 -7.28 12.25
CA ALA A 49 -12.48 -6.90 13.46
C ALA A 49 -12.73 -5.43 13.77
N VAL A 50 -12.68 -5.09 15.05
CA VAL A 50 -12.83 -3.72 15.55
C VAL A 50 -11.52 -3.32 16.19
N ASP A 51 -10.96 -2.21 15.75
CA ASP A 51 -9.74 -1.64 16.31
C ASP A 51 -10.04 -0.99 17.66
N ASP A 52 -8.99 -0.76 18.44
CA ASP A 52 -9.07 0.20 19.51
C ASP A 52 -9.39 1.59 18.93
N LYS A 53 -10.16 2.39 19.67
CA LYS A 53 -10.52 3.76 19.29
C LYS A 53 -9.60 4.79 19.92
N THR A 54 -8.84 4.41 20.95
CA THR A 54 -8.00 5.35 21.67
C THR A 54 -6.87 5.85 20.79
N ASP A 55 -6.65 7.17 20.80
CA ASP A 55 -5.56 7.85 20.12
C ASP A 55 -5.40 7.53 18.61
N GLY A 56 -6.45 7.10 17.90
CA GLY A 56 -6.38 6.74 16.47
C GLY A 56 -6.20 5.24 16.18
N GLY A 57 -6.27 4.39 17.21
CA GLY A 57 -6.32 2.94 17.07
C GLY A 57 -5.01 2.26 16.71
N TRP A 58 -4.91 0.96 17.02
CA TRP A 58 -3.68 0.20 16.77
C TRP A 58 -3.47 -0.06 15.28
N MET A 59 -4.52 -0.50 14.58
CA MET A 59 -4.48 -0.70 13.14
C MET A 59 -4.41 0.64 12.40
N GLY A 60 -5.09 1.68 12.89
CA GLY A 60 -4.96 3.04 12.33
C GLY A 60 -3.50 3.52 12.33
N LYS A 61 -2.82 3.46 13.47
CA LYS A 61 -1.42 3.89 13.60
C LYS A 61 -0.43 2.98 12.87
N HIS A 62 -0.49 1.69 13.15
CA HIS A 62 0.58 0.76 12.78
C HIS A 62 0.40 0.15 11.39
N TRP A 63 -0.77 0.35 10.76
CA TRP A 63 -1.00 -0.09 9.39
C TRP A 63 -1.28 1.09 8.47
N LEU A 64 -2.32 1.90 8.71
CA LEU A 64 -2.63 3.00 7.79
C LEU A 64 -1.58 4.10 7.82
N THR A 65 -1.34 4.71 8.99
CA THR A 65 -0.36 5.80 9.12
C THR A 65 1.05 5.30 8.78
N ALA A 66 1.45 4.14 9.29
CA ALA A 66 2.75 3.54 8.99
C ALA A 66 2.96 3.25 7.48
N ALA A 67 1.88 2.95 6.74
CA ALA A 67 1.92 2.75 5.29
C ALA A 67 1.70 4.04 4.48
N GLY A 68 1.67 5.21 5.12
CA GLY A 68 1.40 6.49 4.46
C GLY A 68 -0.01 6.61 3.87
N GLN A 69 -0.96 5.78 4.31
CA GLN A 69 -2.34 5.80 3.83
C GLN A 69 -3.15 6.85 4.61
N SER A 70 -3.70 7.84 3.89
CA SER A 70 -4.41 8.97 4.48
C SER A 70 -5.93 8.78 4.56
N GLY A 71 -6.47 7.63 4.13
CA GLY A 71 -7.91 7.42 4.14
C GLY A 71 -8.37 6.00 3.82
N ILE A 72 -9.69 5.82 3.93
CA ILE A 72 -10.42 4.61 3.56
C ILE A 72 -11.25 4.87 2.29
N PRO A 73 -11.46 3.87 1.43
CA PRO A 73 -11.10 2.46 1.61
C PRO A 73 -9.63 2.15 1.21
N CYS A 74 -8.96 1.36 2.04
CA CYS A 74 -7.62 0.84 1.81
C CYS A 74 -7.62 -0.67 2.12
N ALA A 75 -6.87 -1.44 1.35
CA ALA A 75 -6.69 -2.87 1.52
C ALA A 75 -5.21 -3.22 1.59
N PHE A 76 -4.91 -4.20 2.44
CA PHE A 76 -3.60 -4.82 2.56
C PHE A 76 -3.73 -6.28 2.16
N VAL A 77 -2.80 -6.78 1.33
CA VAL A 77 -2.66 -8.22 1.10
C VAL A 77 -1.38 -8.68 1.76
N VAL A 78 -1.51 -9.66 2.64
CA VAL A 78 -0.39 -10.30 3.31
C VAL A 78 -0.20 -11.68 2.71
N SER A 79 0.99 -11.96 2.19
CA SER A 79 1.33 -13.27 1.62
C SER A 79 1.48 -14.33 2.71
N LYS A 80 1.50 -15.61 2.32
CA LYS A 80 1.76 -16.75 3.24
C LYS A 80 3.10 -16.64 3.97
N LYS A 81 4.03 -15.82 3.46
CA LYS A 81 5.34 -15.53 4.06
C LYS A 81 5.30 -14.35 5.06
N GLY A 82 4.11 -13.83 5.36
CA GLY A 82 3.93 -12.71 6.31
C GLY A 82 4.40 -11.35 5.77
N LYS A 83 4.60 -11.22 4.45
CA LYS A 83 5.02 -9.97 3.81
C LYS A 83 3.84 -9.29 3.13
N ILE A 84 3.82 -7.96 3.16
CA ILE A 84 2.80 -7.17 2.45
C ILE A 84 3.09 -7.25 0.94
N ALA A 85 2.15 -7.79 0.18
CA ALA A 85 2.20 -7.93 -1.26
C ALA A 85 1.41 -6.83 -1.99
N TYR A 86 0.52 -6.12 -1.27
CA TYR A 86 -0.28 -5.03 -1.82
C TYR A 86 -0.73 -4.07 -0.72
N ILE A 87 -0.70 -2.78 -1.02
CA ILE A 87 -1.34 -1.70 -0.26
C ILE A 87 -2.04 -0.80 -1.27
N GLY A 88 -3.33 -0.52 -1.07
CA GLY A 88 -4.03 0.43 -1.93
C GLY A 88 -5.54 0.24 -1.96
N HIS A 89 -6.19 0.86 -2.94
CA HIS A 89 -7.64 0.84 -3.04
C HIS A 89 -8.16 -0.56 -3.42
N PRO A 90 -9.10 -1.17 -2.66
CA PRO A 90 -9.53 -2.56 -2.86
C PRO A 90 -10.07 -2.88 -4.26
N MET A 91 -10.68 -1.92 -4.95
CA MET A 91 -11.19 -2.13 -6.32
C MET A 91 -10.10 -2.13 -7.39
N SER A 92 -8.92 -1.60 -7.06
CA SER A 92 -7.77 -1.54 -7.99
C SER A 92 -6.88 -2.77 -7.85
N MET A 93 -7.15 -3.63 -6.87
CA MET A 93 -6.43 -4.87 -6.65
C MET A 93 -6.82 -5.90 -7.71
N LYS A 94 -5.85 -6.31 -8.53
CA LYS A 94 -6.06 -7.34 -9.55
C LYS A 94 -6.28 -8.69 -8.87
N GLU A 95 -7.32 -9.41 -9.29
CA GLU A 95 -7.60 -10.75 -8.78
C GLU A 95 -6.44 -11.74 -9.06
N SER A 96 -5.76 -11.58 -10.20
CA SER A 96 -4.59 -12.40 -10.56
C SER A 96 -3.44 -12.31 -9.55
N LEU A 97 -3.33 -11.22 -8.79
CA LEU A 97 -2.39 -11.12 -7.68
C LEU A 97 -2.75 -12.10 -6.56
N LEU A 98 -4.02 -12.18 -6.19
CA LEU A 98 -4.49 -13.12 -5.17
C LEU A 98 -4.28 -14.56 -5.63
N GLU A 99 -4.62 -14.88 -6.88
CA GLU A 99 -4.44 -16.21 -7.45
C GLU A 99 -2.96 -16.64 -7.43
N SER A 100 -2.04 -15.73 -7.79
CA SER A 100 -0.60 -15.98 -7.72
C SER A 100 -0.14 -16.28 -6.29
N LEU A 101 -0.53 -15.46 -5.32
CA LEU A 101 -0.16 -15.63 -3.90
C LEU A 101 -0.76 -16.90 -3.28
N LEU A 102 -1.95 -17.31 -3.73
CA LEU A 102 -2.59 -18.55 -3.28
C LEU A 102 -1.91 -19.78 -3.86
N ALA A 103 -1.40 -19.69 -5.09
CA ALA A 103 -0.65 -20.76 -5.75
C ALA A 103 0.77 -20.95 -5.18
N GLU A 104 1.34 -19.95 -4.49
CA GLU A 104 2.66 -20.07 -3.88
C GLU A 104 2.71 -21.23 -2.85
N PRO A 105 3.72 -22.11 -2.92
CA PRO A 105 3.91 -23.17 -1.96
C PRO A 105 4.21 -22.59 -0.58
N SER A 106 3.53 -23.11 0.44
CA SER A 106 3.71 -22.73 1.84
C SER A 106 5.06 -23.20 2.35
N THR A 107 6.15 -22.51 2.00
CA THR A 107 7.41 -22.66 2.72
C THR A 107 7.22 -22.03 4.10
N LYS A 108 7.41 -22.84 5.14
CA LYS A 108 7.26 -22.50 6.56
C LYS A 108 7.75 -21.07 6.83
N ALA A 109 6.87 -20.24 7.39
CA ALA A 109 7.11 -18.84 7.68
C ALA A 109 8.41 -18.64 8.47
N GLU A 110 9.28 -17.77 7.98
CA GLU A 110 10.12 -16.98 8.87
C GLU A 110 9.17 -16.08 9.66
N SER A 111 9.21 -16.23 10.98
CA SER A 111 8.25 -15.73 11.94
C SER A 111 7.95 -14.22 11.88
N GLY A 112 6.66 -13.90 11.81
CA GLY A 112 6.06 -12.70 12.40
C GLY A 112 6.18 -11.38 11.61
N PRO A 113 5.31 -10.39 11.87
CA PRO A 113 5.35 -9.12 11.19
C PRO A 113 6.67 -8.45 11.53
N GLN A 114 7.57 -8.41 10.56
CA GLN A 114 8.50 -7.30 10.51
C GLN A 114 7.67 -6.10 10.05
N ALA A 115 6.90 -5.54 11.00
CA ALA A 115 6.62 -4.13 10.96
C ALA A 115 7.96 -3.45 10.67
N PRO A 116 8.04 -2.48 9.74
CA PRO A 116 9.23 -1.64 9.66
C PRO A 116 9.51 -1.17 11.09
N ALA A 117 10.77 -1.31 11.53
CA ALA A 117 11.19 -1.00 12.89
C ALA A 117 10.53 0.32 13.36
N PRO A 118 10.23 0.52 14.65
CA PRO A 118 9.47 1.67 15.16
C PRO A 118 10.05 3.08 14.87
N ASN A 119 11.13 3.18 14.10
CA ASN A 119 11.71 4.41 13.53
C ASN A 119 11.77 4.42 11.98
N ALA A 120 10.99 3.61 11.28
CA ALA A 120 11.07 3.46 9.83
C ALA A 120 9.76 3.85 9.11
N ALA A 121 9.25 5.04 9.40
CA ALA A 121 8.39 5.79 8.49
C ALA A 121 9.16 7.02 7.97
N PRO A 122 8.91 7.50 6.74
CA PRO A 122 9.41 8.79 6.30
C PRO A 122 8.97 9.89 7.25
N SER A 123 9.78 10.94 7.43
CA SER A 123 9.41 12.08 8.26
C SER A 123 8.12 12.73 7.75
N ALA A 124 7.38 13.43 8.62
CA ALA A 124 6.18 14.16 8.20
C ALA A 124 6.47 15.13 7.04
N THR A 125 7.63 15.77 7.06
CA THR A 125 8.14 16.62 5.99
C THR A 125 8.33 15.84 4.68
N ALA A 126 8.92 14.64 4.74
CA ALA A 126 9.09 13.80 3.56
C ALA A 126 7.73 13.35 2.97
N ILE A 127 6.75 13.05 3.82
CA ILE A 127 5.39 12.69 3.37
C ILE A 127 4.71 13.88 2.68
N GLU A 128 4.82 15.07 3.25
CA GLU A 128 4.26 16.30 2.68
C GLU A 128 4.92 16.64 1.33
N LEU A 129 6.24 16.57 1.24
CA LEU A 129 6.99 16.81 0.01
C LEU A 129 6.67 15.78 -1.07
N ALA A 130 6.58 14.49 -0.72
CA ALA A 130 6.17 13.44 -1.66
C ALA A 130 4.76 13.66 -2.21
N THR A 131 3.80 14.02 -1.33
CA THR A 131 2.42 14.30 -1.73
C THR A 131 2.34 15.52 -2.64
N ARG A 132 3.10 16.57 -2.33
CA ARG A 132 3.18 17.78 -3.13
C ARG A 132 3.80 17.49 -4.50
N ALA A 133 4.92 16.77 -4.56
CA ALA A 133 5.57 16.38 -5.80
C ALA A 133 4.61 15.60 -6.72
N GLN A 134 3.91 14.59 -6.19
CA GLN A 134 2.93 13.82 -6.98
C GLN A 134 1.81 14.72 -7.54
N THR A 135 1.34 15.67 -6.73
CA THR A 135 0.28 16.61 -7.13
C THR A 135 0.78 17.54 -8.23
N GLU A 136 2.03 18.01 -8.14
CA GLU A 136 2.66 18.87 -9.14
C GLU A 136 2.87 18.12 -10.45
N ILE A 137 3.34 16.87 -10.41
CA ILE A 137 3.47 15.99 -11.59
C ILE A 137 2.11 15.80 -12.25
N SER A 138 1.09 15.42 -11.47
CA SER A 138 -0.27 15.19 -11.96
C SER A 138 -0.92 16.46 -12.53
N ALA A 139 -0.53 17.63 -12.03
CA ALA A 139 -0.96 18.93 -12.53
C ALA A 139 -0.13 19.45 -13.72
N GLY A 140 0.87 18.68 -14.19
CA GLY A 140 1.78 19.07 -15.28
C GLY A 140 2.76 20.18 -14.90
N LYS A 141 2.93 20.47 -13.60
CA LYS A 141 3.87 21.49 -13.09
C LYS A 141 5.26 20.87 -12.89
N LEU A 142 5.87 20.44 -13.99
CA LEU A 142 7.07 19.59 -13.97
C LEU A 142 8.28 20.27 -13.34
N ASP A 143 8.52 21.56 -13.61
CA ASP A 143 9.64 22.30 -12.99
C ASP A 143 9.46 22.47 -11.46
N ALA A 144 8.22 22.62 -11.01
CA ALA A 144 7.91 22.70 -9.58
C ALA A 144 8.07 21.33 -8.91
N ALA A 145 7.61 20.27 -9.57
CA ALA A 145 7.77 18.90 -9.11
C ALA A 145 9.24 18.53 -8.95
N GLU A 146 10.09 18.89 -9.93
CA GLU A 146 11.54 18.65 -9.88
C GLU A 146 12.18 19.31 -8.64
N ALA A 147 11.85 20.58 -8.37
CA ALA A 147 12.34 21.29 -7.19
C ALA A 147 11.80 20.70 -5.86
N THR A 148 10.58 20.19 -5.85
CA THR A 148 10.00 19.53 -4.67
C THR A 148 10.63 18.15 -4.41
N ILE A 149 10.92 17.38 -5.47
CA ILE A 149 11.61 16.09 -5.38
C ILE A 149 13.04 16.27 -4.85
N ALA A 150 13.77 17.31 -5.29
CA ALA A 150 15.09 17.62 -4.74
C ALA A 150 15.04 17.85 -3.21
N GLN A 151 14.09 18.66 -2.73
CA GLN A 151 13.88 18.87 -1.28
C GLN A 151 13.48 17.58 -0.56
N LEU A 152 12.69 16.72 -1.22
CA LEU A 152 12.33 15.43 -0.69
C LEU A 152 13.57 14.57 -0.45
N HIS A 153 14.49 14.48 -1.41
CA HIS A 153 15.74 13.71 -1.25
C HIS A 153 16.57 14.15 -0.04
N GLU A 154 16.64 15.46 0.23
CA GLU A 154 17.34 15.98 1.42
C GLU A 154 16.67 15.60 2.74
N SER A 155 15.34 15.40 2.71
CA SER A 155 14.55 15.02 3.88
C SER A 155 14.47 13.50 4.11
N LEU A 156 14.85 12.69 3.12
CA LEU A 156 14.77 11.23 3.16
C LEU A 156 16.04 10.63 3.79
N SER A 157 15.85 9.64 4.67
CA SER A 157 16.97 8.80 5.11
C SER A 157 17.29 7.73 4.06
N ALA A 158 18.48 7.12 4.13
CA ALA A 158 18.93 6.10 3.18
C ALA A 158 17.92 4.94 2.98
N ASN A 159 17.12 4.62 4.02
CA ASN A 159 16.11 3.56 3.96
C ASN A 159 14.86 3.94 3.14
N PHE A 160 14.65 5.23 2.85
CA PHE A 160 13.50 5.76 2.10
C PHE A 160 13.87 6.42 0.78
N GLY A 161 15.14 6.35 0.36
CA GLY A 161 15.60 6.98 -0.89
C GLY A 161 14.81 6.56 -2.13
N TYR A 162 14.23 5.35 -2.12
CA TYR A 162 13.36 4.85 -3.19
C TYR A 162 12.11 5.71 -3.42
N ILE A 163 11.62 6.43 -2.40
CA ILE A 163 10.43 7.28 -2.53
C ILE A 163 10.72 8.45 -3.49
N GLY A 164 11.88 9.09 -3.35
CA GLY A 164 12.32 10.13 -4.27
C GLY A 164 12.54 9.58 -5.68
N GLY A 165 13.23 8.44 -5.80
CA GLY A 165 13.50 7.82 -7.10
C GLY A 165 12.25 7.39 -7.87
N LEU A 166 11.19 6.95 -7.17
CA LEU A 166 9.91 6.63 -7.82
C LEU A 166 9.19 7.88 -8.35
N LEU A 167 9.21 8.98 -7.59
CA LEU A 167 8.62 10.25 -8.03
C LEU A 167 9.42 10.89 -9.18
N GLU A 168 10.73 10.67 -9.18
CA GLU A 168 11.62 11.11 -10.26
C GLU A 168 11.36 10.29 -11.55
N LEU A 169 11.08 8.99 -11.41
CA LEU A 169 10.61 8.16 -12.52
C LEU A 169 9.29 8.68 -13.09
N ASP A 170 8.31 8.99 -12.24
CA ASP A 170 7.05 9.62 -12.63
C ASP A 170 7.24 10.96 -13.35
N LEU A 171 8.16 11.79 -12.85
CA LEU A 171 8.50 13.07 -13.45
C LEU A 171 9.09 12.90 -14.86
N LEU A 172 10.02 11.96 -15.03
CA LEU A 172 10.64 11.67 -16.33
C LEU A 172 9.61 11.15 -17.34
N LEU A 173 8.71 10.26 -16.91
CA LEU A 173 7.59 9.77 -17.72
C LEU A 173 6.66 10.92 -18.12
N ALA A 174 6.31 11.82 -17.18
CA ALA A 174 5.49 13.00 -17.46
C ALA A 174 6.18 14.01 -18.41
N LYS A 175 7.52 14.13 -18.33
CA LYS A 175 8.36 14.90 -19.26
C LYS A 175 8.55 14.20 -20.62
N LYS A 176 8.04 12.98 -20.79
CA LYS A 176 8.22 12.11 -21.97
C LYS A 176 9.67 11.72 -22.23
N GLN A 177 10.51 11.75 -21.20
CA GLN A 177 11.91 11.33 -21.22
C GLN A 177 11.98 9.82 -20.96
N ASN A 178 11.47 9.02 -21.90
CA ASN A 178 11.31 7.58 -21.71
C ASN A 178 12.65 6.83 -21.59
N ASP A 179 13.69 7.29 -22.28
CA ASP A 179 15.03 6.69 -22.20
C ASP A 179 15.64 6.91 -20.81
N ASP A 180 15.58 8.14 -20.30
CA ASP A 180 16.05 8.49 -18.96
C ASP A 180 15.23 7.77 -17.87
N ALA A 181 13.90 7.67 -18.04
CA ALA A 181 13.02 6.91 -17.15
C ALA A 181 13.41 5.41 -17.12
N LEU A 182 13.72 4.83 -18.27
CA LEU A 182 14.14 3.44 -18.36
C LEU A 182 15.50 3.22 -17.68
N GLU A 183 16.47 4.12 -17.87
CA GLU A 183 17.76 4.04 -17.18
C GLU A 183 17.61 4.15 -15.66
N LEU A 184 16.83 5.12 -15.17
CA LEU A 184 16.55 5.28 -13.75
C LEU A 184 15.85 4.05 -13.17
N SER A 185 14.88 3.47 -13.89
CA SER A 185 14.20 2.26 -13.44
C SER A 185 15.13 1.07 -13.25
N LYS A 186 16.15 0.92 -14.10
CA LYS A 186 17.17 -0.14 -13.99
C LYS A 186 18.06 0.10 -12.78
N LEU A 187 18.52 1.33 -12.59
CA LEU A 187 19.35 1.71 -11.45
C LEU A 187 18.62 1.43 -10.13
N LEU A 188 17.35 1.84 -10.04
CA LEU A 188 16.51 1.55 -8.87
C LEU A 188 16.29 0.04 -8.67
N CYS A 189 16.14 -0.73 -9.74
CA CYS A 189 16.04 -2.19 -9.63
C CYS A 189 17.33 -2.82 -9.08
N GLU A 190 18.50 -2.31 -9.47
CA GLU A 190 19.79 -2.79 -8.98
C GLU A 190 20.01 -2.40 -7.51
N ASP A 191 19.81 -1.13 -7.16
CA ASP A 191 19.99 -0.61 -5.80
C ASP A 191 19.05 -1.28 -4.78
N TYR A 192 17.84 -1.62 -5.22
CA TYR A 192 16.80 -2.24 -4.39
C TYR A 192 16.52 -3.69 -4.75
N ALA A 193 17.47 -4.41 -5.38
CA ALA A 193 17.31 -5.80 -5.83
C ALA A 193 16.87 -6.77 -4.72
N LYS A 194 17.19 -6.47 -3.45
CA LYS A 194 16.81 -7.28 -2.28
C LYS A 194 15.51 -6.82 -1.62
N ASN A 195 14.87 -5.77 -2.15
CA ASN A 195 13.64 -5.19 -1.63
C ASN A 195 12.49 -5.42 -2.64
N PRO A 196 11.78 -6.56 -2.54
CA PRO A 196 10.73 -6.93 -3.50
C PRO A 196 9.58 -5.92 -3.55
N THR A 197 9.33 -5.18 -2.46
CA THR A 197 8.30 -4.13 -2.43
C THR A 197 8.65 -2.97 -3.36
N VAL A 198 9.92 -2.55 -3.37
CA VAL A 198 10.39 -1.48 -4.26
C VAL A 198 10.41 -1.95 -5.71
N LEU A 199 10.84 -3.20 -5.97
CA LEU A 199 10.81 -3.77 -7.32
C LEU A 199 9.39 -3.82 -7.91
N VAL A 200 8.40 -4.21 -7.12
CA VAL A 200 6.99 -4.18 -7.54
C VAL A 200 6.53 -2.75 -7.81
N ALA A 201 6.91 -1.79 -6.97
CA ALA A 201 6.57 -0.39 -7.18
C ALA A 201 7.17 0.14 -8.49
N ILE A 202 8.45 -0.11 -8.77
CA ILE A 202 9.11 0.30 -10.03
C ILE A 202 8.37 -0.30 -11.23
N SER A 203 8.04 -1.60 -11.17
CA SER A 203 7.33 -2.28 -12.26
C SER A 203 5.92 -1.75 -12.53
N GLY A 204 5.31 -1.03 -11.57
CA GLY A 204 3.99 -0.42 -11.75
C GLY A 204 4.01 0.88 -12.55
N HIS A 205 5.19 1.48 -12.77
CA HIS A 205 5.35 2.75 -13.47
C HIS A 205 5.80 2.58 -14.94
N LEU A 206 6.31 1.39 -15.29
CA LEU A 206 6.68 1.00 -16.66
C LEU A 206 5.52 0.28 -17.36
#